data_AF-A0A6N2E9B0-F1
#
_entry.id   AF-A0A6N2E9B0-F1
#
_cell.length_a   1.000
_cell.length_b   1.000
_cell.length_c   1.000
_cell.angle_alpha   90.00
_cell.angle_beta   90.00
_cell.angle_gamma   90.00
#
_symmetry.space_group_name_H-M   'P 1'
#
loop_
_entity.id
_entity.type
_entity.pdbx_description
1 polymer ?
#
loop_
_entity_poly.entity_id
_entity_poly.type
_entity_poly.pdbx_seq_one_letter_code
_entity_poly.pdbx_strand_id
1 'polypeptide(L)'
;MYICYVLGHEYGHQMRLPHDIEERYNGAMKIVYHEQYVTPLPEGHRFPMPKFSKVYSILQSEGIATPENTYSPDSASSMPLPLQPVTY
;
A
#
# COMPACT_ATOMS: atom_id res chain seq x y z
N MET A 1 6.79 9.05 -12.17
CA MET A 1 7.79 8.27 -11.43
C MET A 1 7.10 7.00 -10.94
N TYR A 2 7.40 5.87 -11.61
CA TYR A 2 7.06 4.48 -11.27
C TYR A 2 5.59 4.08 -10.97
N ILE A 3 4.66 4.50 -11.82
CA ILE A 3 3.36 3.81 -11.95
C ILE A 3 3.18 3.53 -13.43
N CYS A 4 3.88 2.51 -13.93
CA CYS A 4 3.70 2.03 -15.29
C CYS A 4 3.63 0.50 -15.27
N TYR A 5 2.42 0.02 -15.55
CA TYR A 5 2.08 -1.24 -16.21
C TYR A 5 2.37 -2.55 -15.45
N VAL A 6 1.32 -3.05 -14.79
CA VAL A 6 1.01 -4.48 -14.77
C VAL A 6 -0.40 -4.65 -15.31
N LEU A 7 -0.58 -4.42 -16.62
CA LEU A 7 -1.76 -4.92 -17.34
C LEU A 7 -1.24 -5.54 -18.64
N GLY A 8 -1.29 -6.87 -18.68
CA GLY A 8 -0.95 -7.65 -19.85
C GLY A 8 -1.96 -7.40 -20.95
N HIS A 9 -1.52 -6.76 -22.02
CA HIS A 9 -1.95 -7.12 -23.37
C HIS A 9 -0.92 -6.63 -24.40
N GLU A 10 -0.17 -7.58 -24.95
CA GLU A 10 0.25 -7.64 -26.36
C GLU A 10 0.89 -6.37 -26.98
N TYR A 11 2.06 -5.92 -26.50
CA TYR A 11 2.97 -5.12 -27.34
C TYR A 11 4.41 -5.60 -27.18
N GLY A 12 4.97 -6.09 -28.28
CA GLY A 12 6.25 -6.76 -28.37
C GLY A 12 7.46 -5.85 -28.18
N HIS A 13 7.73 -5.45 -26.94
CA HIS A 13 9.07 -5.10 -26.49
C HIS A 13 9.31 -5.76 -25.14
N GLN A 14 10.19 -6.76 -25.12
CA GLN A 14 10.59 -7.48 -23.92
C GLN A 14 11.38 -6.55 -23.00
N MET A 15 10.66 -5.74 -22.21
CA MET A 15 11.16 -5.09 -21.00
C MET A 15 11.45 -6.22 -20.01
N ARG A 16 12.67 -6.76 -20.07
CA ARG A 16 13.14 -7.72 -19.08
C ARG A 16 13.28 -6.96 -17.77
N LEU A 17 12.33 -7.15 -16.85
CA LEU A 17 12.45 -6.67 -15.47
C LEU A 17 13.81 -7.16 -14.95
N PRO A 18 14.61 -6.30 -14.32
CA PRO A 18 15.89 -6.74 -13.79
C PRO A 18 15.63 -7.86 -12.76
N HIS A 19 16.44 -8.93 -12.87
CA HIS A 19 16.26 -10.21 -12.18
C HIS A 19 16.19 -10.08 -10.65
N ASP A 20 16.61 -8.93 -10.11
CA ASP A 20 16.61 -8.59 -8.70
C ASP A 20 15.23 -8.19 -8.14
N ILE A 21 14.28 -7.76 -9.00
CA ILE A 21 12.93 -7.39 -8.56
C ILE A 21 12.11 -8.64 -8.21
N GLU A 22 12.11 -9.67 -9.06
CA GLU A 22 11.35 -10.90 -8.78
C GLU A 22 11.85 -11.61 -7.50
N GLU A 23 13.17 -11.61 -7.27
CA GLU A 23 13.79 -12.25 -6.10
C GLU A 23 13.46 -11.52 -4.77
N ARG A 24 13.23 -10.20 -4.81
CA ARG A 24 12.79 -9.39 -3.65
C ARG A 24 11.30 -9.52 -3.34
N TYR A 25 10.49 -9.90 -4.33
CA TYR A 25 9.03 -10.05 -4.22
C TYR A 25 8.57 -11.50 -4.08
N ASN A 26 9.47 -12.41 -3.68
CA ASN A 26 9.16 -13.82 -3.46
C ASN A 26 8.12 -14.06 -2.34
N GLY A 27 7.66 -13.00 -1.66
CA GLY A 27 6.48 -13.00 -0.80
C GLY A 27 5.32 -12.26 -1.46
N ALA A 28 4.13 -12.89 -1.47
CA ALA A 28 2.90 -12.24 -1.92
C ALA A 28 2.74 -10.85 -1.29
N MET A 29 2.47 -9.82 -2.11
CA MET A 29 2.28 -8.45 -1.63
C MET A 29 1.21 -8.41 -0.52
N LYS A 30 1.48 -7.69 0.56
CA LYS A 30 0.58 -7.51 1.70
C LYS A 30 0.13 -6.06 1.77
N ILE A 31 -1.17 -5.84 1.86
CA ILE A 31 -1.78 -4.52 1.97
C ILE A 31 -2.42 -4.41 3.35
N VAL A 32 -2.15 -3.31 4.05
CA VAL A 32 -2.77 -3.00 5.34
C VAL A 32 -3.71 -1.81 5.15
N TYR A 33 -5.00 -2.00 5.43
CA TYR A 33 -6.01 -0.95 5.29
C TYR A 33 -7.06 -1.08 6.39
N HIS A 34 -7.47 0.06 6.95
CA HIS A 34 -8.59 0.17 7.88
C HIS A 34 -9.41 1.41 7.51
N GLU A 35 -10.75 1.33 7.59
CA GLU A 35 -11.64 2.45 7.28
C GLU A 35 -11.38 3.69 8.15
N GLN A 36 -11.05 3.48 9.42
CA GLN A 36 -10.65 4.51 10.39
C GLN A 36 -9.35 5.28 10.03
N TYR A 37 -8.61 4.87 8.99
CA TYR A 37 -7.54 5.71 8.43
C TYR A 37 -8.09 6.99 7.79
N VAL A 38 -9.40 7.04 7.53
CA VAL A 38 -10.11 8.26 7.20
C VAL A 38 -10.88 8.72 8.43
N THR A 39 -10.46 9.84 9.00
CA THR A 39 -11.17 10.50 10.10
C THR A 39 -11.68 11.87 9.65
N PRO A 40 -12.88 12.30 10.09
CA PRO A 40 -13.33 13.67 9.90
C PRO A 40 -12.29 14.64 10.45
N LEU A 41 -11.91 15.62 9.62
CA LEU A 41 -11.00 16.68 10.02
C LEU A 41 -11.75 18.02 10.07
N PRO A 42 -11.30 18.95 10.92
CA PRO A 42 -11.78 20.33 10.88
C PRO A 42 -11.61 20.96 9.50
N GLU A 43 -12.47 21.92 9.17
CA GLU A 43 -12.36 22.71 7.95
C GLU A 43 -10.99 23.41 7.84
N GLY A 44 -10.42 23.48 6.64
CA GLY A 44 -9.11 24.09 6.40
C GLY A 44 -7.89 23.22 6.78
N HIS A 45 -8.09 22.01 7.32
CA HIS A 45 -6.99 21.11 7.65
C HIS A 45 -6.22 20.67 6.39
N ARG A 46 -4.89 20.79 6.40
CA ARG A 46 -4.02 20.56 5.23
C ARG A 46 -3.70 19.09 4.96
N PHE A 47 -3.98 18.21 5.91
CA PHE A 47 -3.73 16.77 5.76
C PHE A 47 -4.86 16.11 4.95
N PRO A 48 -4.58 15.48 3.80
CA PRO A 48 -5.62 15.00 2.90
C PRO A 48 -6.11 13.59 3.28
N MET A 49 -6.97 13.45 4.31
CA MET A 49 -7.51 12.15 4.76
C MET A 49 -8.20 11.30 3.73
N PRO A 50 -8.94 11.89 2.78
CA PRO A 50 -9.50 11.12 1.69
C PRO A 50 -8.47 10.38 0.82
N LYS A 51 -7.16 10.68 0.91
CA LYS A 51 -6.14 9.98 0.11
C LYS A 51 -6.10 8.48 0.41
N PHE A 52 -6.30 8.09 1.67
CA PHE A 52 -6.13 6.70 2.09
C PHE A 52 -7.22 5.81 1.48
N SER A 53 -8.49 6.24 1.57
CA SER A 53 -9.59 5.53 0.91
C SER A 53 -9.48 5.56 -0.60
N LYS A 54 -9.10 6.71 -1.20
CA LYS A 54 -8.94 6.82 -2.67
C LYS A 54 -7.89 5.86 -3.23
N VAL A 55 -6.72 5.78 -2.60
CA VAL A 55 -5.67 4.84 -3.02
C VAL A 55 -6.16 3.41 -2.88
N TYR A 56 -6.79 3.05 -1.77
CA TYR A 56 -7.32 1.70 -1.57
C TYR A 56 -8.43 1.34 -2.58
N SER A 57 -9.32 2.27 -2.93
CA SER A 57 -10.34 2.05 -3.97
C SER A 57 -9.73 1.82 -5.34
N ILE A 58 -8.67 2.55 -5.71
CA ILE A 58 -7.95 2.34 -6.97
C ILE A 58 -7.32 0.95 -6.98
N LEU A 59 -6.61 0.57 -5.91
CA LEU A 59 -5.97 -0.74 -5.80
C LEU A 59 -6.98 -1.90 -5.89
N GLN A 60 -8.17 -1.76 -5.31
CA GLN A 60 -9.25 -2.74 -5.47
C GLN A 60 -9.74 -2.80 -6.92
N SER A 61 -9.95 -1.64 -7.55
CA SER A 61 -10.43 -1.57 -8.95
C SER A 61 -9.43 -2.17 -9.95
N GLU A 62 -8.14 -2.12 -9.64
CA GLU A 62 -7.07 -2.72 -10.45
C GLU A 62 -6.80 -4.20 -10.09
N GLY A 63 -7.52 -4.77 -9.13
CA GLY A 63 -7.33 -6.15 -8.67
C GLY A 63 -6.02 -6.37 -7.90
N ILE A 64 -5.32 -5.30 -7.53
CA ILE A 64 -4.07 -5.35 -6.75
C ILE A 64 -4.38 -5.60 -5.27
N ALA A 65 -5.43 -4.98 -4.75
CA ALA A 65 -5.96 -5.27 -3.41
C ALA A 65 -7.08 -6.30 -3.51
N THR A 66 -6.84 -7.46 -2.90
CA THR A 66 -7.79 -8.58 -2.83
C THR A 66 -8.05 -8.95 -1.37
N PRO A 67 -9.15 -9.66 -1.07
CA PRO A 67 -9.43 -10.13 0.29
C PRO A 67 -8.31 -11.01 0.89
N GLU A 68 -7.58 -11.75 0.06
CA GLU A 68 -6.54 -12.70 0.49
C GLU A 68 -5.22 -11.99 0.85
N ASN A 69 -5.02 -10.77 0.35
CA ASN A 69 -3.79 -10.02 0.51
C ASN A 69 -3.95 -8.72 1.31
N THR A 70 -5.18 -8.40 1.73
CA THR A 70 -5.52 -7.21 2.51
C THR A 70 -5.83 -7.57 3.96
N TYR A 71 -5.23 -6.84 4.89
CA TYR A 71 -5.35 -7.06 6.33
C TYR A 71 -5.78 -5.77 7.02
N SER A 72 -6.72 -5.90 7.96
CA SER A 72 -7.13 -4.82 8.86
C SER A 72 -6.42 -5.03 10.20
N PRO A 73 -5.60 -4.08 10.69
CA PRO A 73 -4.92 -4.23 11.95
C PRO A 73 -5.86 -3.98 13.12
N ASP A 74 -5.58 -4.64 14.24
CA ASP A 74 -6.21 -4.32 15.52
C ASP A 74 -5.69 -2.99 16.07
N SER A 75 -6.42 -2.43 17.04
CA SER A 75 -5.96 -1.27 17.79
C SER A 75 -4.63 -1.56 18.49
N ALA A 76 -3.71 -0.59 18.45
CA ALA A 76 -2.44 -0.71 19.16
C ALA A 76 -2.67 -0.89 20.67
N SER A 77 -1.80 -1.69 21.29
CA SER A 77 -1.77 -1.80 22.75
C SER A 77 -1.51 -0.43 23.39
N SER A 78 -2.10 -0.18 24.56
CA SER A 78 -1.78 1.00 25.39
C SER A 78 -0.38 0.93 26.00
N MET A 79 0.27 -0.25 25.94
CA MET A 79 1.66 -0.41 26.33
C MET A 79 2.57 0.38 25.38
N PRO A 80 3.46 1.24 25.89
CA PRO A 80 4.35 2.03 25.04
C PRO A 80 5.26 1.11 24.23
N LEU A 81 5.44 1.42 22.94
CA LEU A 81 6.40 0.72 22.10
C LEU A 81 7.81 0.95 22.66
N PRO A 82 8.66 -0.09 22.75
CA PRO A 82 10.05 0.09 23.15
C PRO A 82 10.72 1.02 22.14
N LEU A 83 11.38 2.07 22.64
CA LEU A 83 12.15 2.98 21.80
C LEU A 83 13.30 2.18 21.17
N GLN A 84 13.27 2.06 19.85
CA GLN A 84 14.40 1.56 19.09
C GLN A 84 15.48 2.66 19.11
N PRO A 85 16.75 2.37 19.43
CA PRO A 85 17.81 3.36 19.31
C PRO A 85 17.93 3.81 17.85
N VAL A 86 17.97 5.12 17.62
CA VAL A 86 18.25 5.68 16.29
C VAL A 86 19.74 5.56 16.05
N THR A 87 20.17 4.66 15.16
CA THR A 87 21.54 4.62 14.69
C THR A 87 21.70 5.63 13.55
N TYR A 88 22.64 6.57 13.71
CA TYR A 88 23.09 7.47 12.65
C TYR A 88 24.25 6.84 11.87
#